data_AF-A0A1X7SMG7-F1
#
_entry.id   AF-A0A1X7SMG7-F1
#
_cell.length_a   1.000
_cell.length_b   1.000
_cell.length_c   1.000
_cell.angle_alpha   90.00
_cell.angle_beta   90.00
_cell.angle_gamma   90.00
#
_symmetry.space_group_name_H-M   'P 1'
#
loop_
_entity.id
_entity.type
_entity.pdbx_description
1 polymer ?
#
loop_
_entity_poly.entity_id
_entity_poly.type
_entity_poly.pdbx_seq_one_letter_code
_entity_poly.pdbx_strand_id
1 'polypeptide(L)'
;MNSNAISLSNVTVANSTYTGLTLERSLVTIKNNLIFKNNTGVVGGGLAINDSSRLIVSSSANLEFIDNHASYKGGGIYVEASTLSDIKLMTPNMPLTLINNSAGLVGGDMYGLYKLPYDNQFKLIHIGLTSTSDAQKICSCDPHTTTSYKNYEKKRSDQHIYPGQALKLNVALFGYDYFRSLTSTDGTVQVYNSTGNLLSQTHIPNTCSLIEYTPKLTQTGYKSYLVISSSISSMDTRIIFNFIVNECPIGFRLDKSQGSCTCSQSLSRENVTCDINTLNITHNGLLWIGTYHTTTPFNANATNPNACIINEDCLLYCSPNPVTFKLNHTDTQCVDNRGHRMCGSCTEGYSLLMGSNKCGQCHNNYMMIAWIALFAVMGVLLVVLLIALNLTVSVGTLNGLLFYANIVKLYEPVFSRKGALPVLSQVISWINLDFGF
;
A
#
# COMPACT_ATOMS: atom_id res chain seq x y z
N MET A 1 25.72 24.40 41.06
CA MET A 1 26.46 23.90 39.89
C MET A 1 27.66 24.82 39.70
N ASN A 2 28.87 24.34 39.99
CA ASN A 2 30.10 25.06 39.68
C ASN A 2 30.27 25.11 38.17
N SER A 3 29.78 26.17 37.52
CA SER A 3 29.86 26.31 36.07
C SER A 3 31.27 26.72 35.68
N ASN A 4 32.04 25.82 35.08
CA ASN A 4 33.11 26.22 34.18
C ASN A 4 32.46 26.94 33.00
N ALA A 5 32.28 28.25 33.12
CA ALA A 5 31.70 29.08 32.07
C ALA A 5 32.70 29.13 30.91
N ILE A 6 32.40 28.45 29.81
CA ILE A 6 33.23 28.47 28.62
C ILE A 6 32.92 29.78 27.89
N SER A 7 33.96 30.55 27.54
CA SER A 7 33.80 31.76 26.74
C SER A 7 34.60 31.66 25.46
N LEU A 8 33.93 31.87 24.33
CA LEU A 8 34.54 31.90 23.01
C LEU A 8 34.51 33.33 22.45
N SER A 9 35.60 33.75 21.83
CA SER A 9 35.76 35.10 21.28
C SER A 9 36.69 35.03 20.07
N ASN A 10 36.23 35.52 18.92
CA ASN A 10 36.97 35.51 17.66
C ASN A 10 37.43 34.11 17.25
N VAL A 11 36.48 33.18 17.21
CA VAL A 11 36.73 31.77 16.88
C VAL A 11 36.20 31.47 15.48
N THR A 12 37.00 30.78 14.68
CA THR A 12 36.57 30.19 13.41
C THR A 12 36.78 28.68 13.48
N VAL A 13 35.74 27.91 13.17
CA VAL A 13 35.77 26.45 13.08
C VAL A 13 35.43 26.07 11.65
N ALA A 14 36.36 25.41 10.95
CA ALA A 14 36.18 25.17 9.53
C ALA A 14 36.79 23.86 9.03
N ASN A 15 36.30 23.39 7.89
CA ASN A 15 36.78 22.23 7.15
C ASN A 15 36.76 20.93 7.98
N SER A 16 35.86 20.83 8.94
CA SER A 16 35.66 19.60 9.71
C SER A 16 34.83 18.60 8.91
N THR A 17 35.22 17.33 8.96
CA THR A 17 34.41 16.21 8.44
C THR A 17 33.32 15.76 9.42
N TYR A 18 33.20 16.44 10.57
CA TYR A 18 32.20 16.24 11.62
C TYR A 18 31.67 17.59 12.09
N THR A 19 30.60 17.57 12.88
CA THR A 19 29.98 18.79 13.43
C THR A 19 31.06 19.73 13.97
N GLY A 20 31.07 20.98 13.52
CA GLY A 20 32.11 21.94 13.87
C GLY A 20 32.26 22.11 15.40
N LEU A 21 31.15 22.34 16.10
CA LEU A 21 31.11 22.38 17.55
C LEU A 21 29.87 21.69 18.08
N THR A 22 30.06 20.76 19.02
CA THR A 22 28.97 20.12 19.77
C THR A 22 29.01 20.59 21.22
N LEU A 23 27.86 21.01 21.74
CA LEU A 23 27.66 21.37 23.14
C LEU A 23 26.90 20.26 23.85
N GLU A 24 27.48 19.70 24.90
CA GLU A 24 26.86 18.67 25.74
C GLU A 24 26.95 19.08 27.20
N ARG A 25 25.80 19.18 27.89
CA ARG A 25 25.68 19.64 29.29
C ARG A 25 26.53 20.87 29.62
N SER A 26 26.58 21.83 28.71
CA SER A 26 27.52 22.95 28.78
C SER A 26 26.84 24.32 28.71
N LEU A 27 27.50 25.31 29.31
CA LEU A 27 27.12 26.71 29.25
C LEU A 27 28.23 27.50 28.55
N VAL A 28 27.96 27.92 27.32
CA VAL A 28 28.95 28.61 26.47
C VAL A 28 28.52 30.03 26.21
N THR A 29 29.42 31.00 26.39
CA THR A 29 29.17 32.43 26.13
C THR A 29 30.02 32.94 24.96
N ILE A 30 29.38 33.53 23.96
CA ILE A 30 30.03 34.11 22.79
C ILE A 30 30.19 35.62 22.98
N LYS A 31 31.42 36.12 22.93
CA LYS A 31 31.75 37.55 23.15
C LYS A 31 31.88 38.37 21.86
N ASN A 32 32.49 37.82 20.82
CA ASN A 32 32.74 38.49 19.54
C ASN A 32 32.35 37.56 18.38
N ASN A 33 33.19 37.45 17.35
CA ASN A 33 32.88 36.64 16.17
C ASN A 33 32.97 35.14 16.47
N LEU A 34 31.96 34.39 16.04
CA LEU A 34 31.98 32.94 15.98
C LEU A 34 31.55 32.50 14.57
N ILE A 35 32.48 31.89 13.84
CA ILE A 35 32.29 31.55 12.43
C ILE A 35 32.43 30.04 12.25
N PHE A 36 31.45 29.42 11.60
CA PHE A 36 31.47 28.02 11.18
C PHE A 36 31.45 27.94 9.67
N LYS A 37 32.48 27.35 9.05
CA LYS A 37 32.59 27.25 7.60
C LYS A 37 32.95 25.87 7.07
N ASN A 38 32.21 25.38 6.08
CA ASN A 38 32.55 24.15 5.37
C ASN A 38 32.74 22.95 6.32
N ASN A 39 31.88 22.84 7.33
CA ASN A 39 31.85 21.70 8.23
C ASN A 39 30.73 20.74 7.83
N THR A 40 30.95 19.45 7.98
CA THR A 40 29.90 18.43 7.80
C THR A 40 29.39 17.93 9.15
N GLY A 41 28.36 17.11 9.23
CA GLY A 41 27.89 16.55 10.50
C GLY A 41 26.70 15.63 10.31
N VAL A 42 26.29 14.89 11.34
CA VAL A 42 25.02 14.15 11.29
C VAL A 42 23.87 15.12 11.56
N VAL A 43 23.98 15.86 12.67
CA VAL A 43 23.13 16.98 13.03
C VAL A 43 24.00 18.19 13.33
N GLY A 44 23.56 19.39 12.97
CA GLY A 44 24.34 20.59 13.29
C GLY A 44 25.67 20.59 12.56
N GLY A 45 25.71 20.76 11.24
CA GLY A 45 26.98 20.75 10.49
C GLY A 45 27.97 21.77 11.05
N GLY A 46 27.50 22.99 11.31
CA GLY A 46 28.27 24.02 12.03
C GLY A 46 28.25 23.80 13.55
N LEU A 47 27.06 23.87 14.14
CA LEU A 47 26.85 23.82 15.59
C LEU A 47 25.71 22.88 15.99
N ALA A 48 25.94 22.00 16.95
CA ALA A 48 24.91 21.20 17.62
C ALA A 48 24.85 21.53 19.11
N ILE A 49 23.64 21.78 19.63
CA ILE A 49 23.38 22.08 21.05
C ILE A 49 22.48 20.99 21.63
N ASN A 50 23.07 20.13 22.47
CA ASN A 50 22.44 18.93 23.00
C ASN A 50 22.52 18.87 24.54
N ASP A 51 21.80 17.92 25.14
CA ASP A 51 21.89 17.56 26.55
C ASP A 51 21.78 18.75 27.51
N SER A 52 20.71 19.54 27.38
CA SER A 52 20.45 20.71 28.24
C SER A 52 21.55 21.77 28.18
N SER A 53 22.26 21.87 27.05
CA SER A 53 23.26 22.91 26.83
C SER A 53 22.61 24.26 26.51
N ARG A 54 23.33 25.33 26.82
CA ARG A 54 22.89 26.70 26.51
C ARG A 54 24.01 27.50 25.88
N LEU A 55 23.68 28.13 24.75
CA LEU A 55 24.54 29.12 24.11
C LEU A 55 24.06 30.52 24.46
N ILE A 56 24.86 31.29 25.19
CA ILE A 56 24.61 32.69 25.49
C ILE A 56 25.34 33.55 24.46
N VAL A 57 24.60 34.37 23.73
CA VAL A 57 25.15 35.30 22.75
C VAL A 57 25.16 36.70 23.35
N SER A 58 26.35 37.25 23.58
CA SER A 58 26.51 38.61 24.13
C SER A 58 26.29 39.69 23.07
N SER A 59 25.98 40.92 23.47
CA SER A 59 25.60 42.01 22.57
C SER A 59 26.61 42.39 21.47
N SER A 60 27.89 42.08 21.65
CA SER A 60 28.96 42.32 20.66
C SER A 60 29.23 41.15 19.72
N ALA A 61 28.54 40.02 19.90
CA ALA A 61 28.81 38.83 19.11
C ALA A 61 28.17 38.87 17.71
N ASN A 62 28.86 38.25 16.75
CA ASN A 62 28.37 38.04 15.39
C ASN A 62 28.55 36.55 15.04
N LEU A 63 27.47 35.93 14.57
CA LEU A 63 27.44 34.50 14.27
C LEU A 63 27.31 34.28 12.77
N GLU A 64 28.21 33.49 12.21
CA GLU A 64 28.21 33.18 10.78
C GLU A 64 28.33 31.68 10.55
N PHE A 65 27.42 31.14 9.73
CA PHE A 65 27.35 29.74 9.34
C PHE A 65 27.29 29.66 7.82
N ILE A 66 28.40 29.24 7.21
CA ILE A 66 28.62 29.30 5.77
C ILE A 66 29.00 27.91 5.24
N ASP A 67 28.30 27.42 4.22
CA ASP A 67 28.61 26.15 3.54
C ASP A 67 28.66 24.94 4.48
N ASN A 68 27.90 24.93 5.59
CA ASN A 68 27.87 23.77 6.49
C ASN A 68 26.81 22.75 6.05
N HIS A 69 27.10 21.46 6.22
CA HIS A 69 26.23 20.37 5.80
C HIS A 69 25.92 19.42 6.95
N ALA A 70 24.65 19.04 7.12
CA ALA A 70 24.26 17.94 7.98
C ALA A 70 23.67 16.80 7.15
N SER A 71 24.04 15.55 7.40
CA SER A 71 23.43 14.41 6.71
C SER A 71 21.98 14.17 7.13
N TYR A 72 21.56 14.71 8.28
CA TYR A 72 20.20 14.57 8.81
C TYR A 72 19.51 15.93 9.02
N LYS A 73 19.88 16.70 10.05
CA LYS A 73 19.13 17.90 10.48
C LYS A 73 20.02 19.08 10.83
N GLY A 74 19.59 20.31 10.50
CA GLY A 74 20.26 21.52 11.00
C GLY A 74 21.65 21.71 10.39
N GLY A 75 21.79 21.95 9.09
CA GLY A 75 23.10 22.09 8.45
C GLY A 75 23.97 23.18 9.08
N GLY A 76 23.40 24.36 9.33
CA GLY A 76 24.07 25.41 10.09
C GLY A 76 24.01 25.13 11.59
N ILE A 77 22.81 25.16 12.15
CA ILE A 77 22.54 25.06 13.59
C ILE A 77 21.54 23.94 13.87
N TYR A 78 21.85 23.09 14.83
CA TYR A 78 20.92 22.13 15.42
C TYR A 78 20.76 22.38 16.92
N VAL A 79 19.51 22.46 17.36
CA VAL A 79 19.15 22.56 18.78
C VAL A 79 18.23 21.41 19.14
N GLU A 80 18.65 20.58 20.08
CA GLU A 80 17.86 19.45 20.56
C GLU A 80 16.68 19.94 21.40
N ALA A 81 15.44 19.73 20.94
CA ALA A 81 14.27 20.22 21.66
C ALA A 81 13.90 19.36 22.89
N SER A 82 14.30 18.09 22.92
CA SER A 82 13.95 17.13 23.98
C SER A 82 14.62 17.43 25.33
N THR A 83 15.75 18.14 25.34
CA THR A 83 16.59 18.32 26.53
C THR A 83 16.60 19.74 27.09
N LEU A 84 15.65 20.62 26.71
CA LEU A 84 15.65 22.05 27.12
C LEU A 84 16.91 22.82 26.69
N SER A 85 17.59 22.35 25.64
CA SER A 85 18.70 23.06 25.02
C SER A 85 18.21 24.35 24.36
N ASP A 86 18.96 25.44 24.51
CA ASP A 86 18.55 26.74 23.98
C ASP A 86 19.70 27.64 23.52
N ILE A 87 19.30 28.70 22.81
CA ILE A 87 20.14 29.85 22.50
C ILE A 87 19.51 31.07 23.15
N LYS A 88 20.27 31.75 24.00
CA LYS A 88 19.83 32.94 24.71
C LYS A 88 20.59 34.16 24.19
N LEU A 89 19.84 35.14 23.68
CA LEU A 89 20.38 36.43 23.27
C LEU A 89 20.39 37.39 24.48
N MET A 90 21.51 38.07 24.70
CA MET A 90 21.57 39.14 25.71
C MET A 90 20.86 40.42 25.25
N THR A 91 20.77 40.63 23.93
CA THR A 91 20.08 41.77 23.31
C THR A 91 19.34 41.31 22.05
N PRO A 92 18.25 41.97 21.63
CA PRO A 92 17.57 41.68 20.36
C PRO A 92 18.40 42.06 19.14
N ASN A 93 17.96 41.59 17.96
CA ASN A 93 18.46 41.99 16.64
C ASN A 93 19.95 41.73 16.42
N MET A 94 20.49 40.72 17.10
CA MET A 94 21.85 40.25 16.91
C MET A 94 22.03 39.71 15.49
N PRO A 95 23.13 40.05 14.79
CA PRO A 95 23.34 39.57 13.43
C PRO A 95 23.56 38.05 13.43
N LEU A 96 22.82 37.36 12.55
CA LEU A 96 23.02 35.96 12.23
C LEU A 96 23.09 35.79 10.71
N THR A 97 24.23 35.30 10.25
CA THR A 97 24.49 35.01 8.84
C THR A 97 24.39 33.51 8.61
N LEU A 98 23.48 33.09 7.74
CA LEU A 98 23.30 31.71 7.31
C LEU A 98 23.36 31.71 5.78
N ILE A 99 24.39 31.09 5.22
CA ILE A 99 24.63 31.06 3.78
C ILE A 99 24.94 29.63 3.35
N ASN A 100 24.16 29.15 2.37
CA ASN A 100 24.41 27.88 1.68
C ASN A 100 24.61 26.68 2.62
N ASN A 101 23.91 26.68 3.77
CA ASN A 101 23.88 25.52 4.64
C ASN A 101 22.85 24.52 4.12
N SER A 102 23.10 23.22 4.31
CA SER A 102 22.22 22.17 3.80
C SER A 102 22.05 21.03 4.79
N ALA A 103 20.89 20.37 4.73
CA ALA A 103 20.60 19.19 5.52
C ALA A 103 20.04 18.09 4.61
N GLY A 104 20.43 16.83 4.85
CA GLY A 104 19.97 15.69 4.07
C GLY A 104 18.47 15.43 4.19
N LEU A 105 17.86 15.77 5.34
CA LEU A 105 16.41 15.61 5.56
C LEU A 105 15.68 16.96 5.67
N VAL A 106 15.92 17.74 6.73
CA VAL A 106 15.20 18.99 7.00
C VAL A 106 16.01 20.01 7.80
N GLY A 107 15.62 21.29 7.67
CA GLY A 107 16.25 22.40 8.39
C GLY A 107 17.68 22.65 7.93
N GLY A 108 17.89 22.97 6.65
CA GLY A 108 19.23 23.17 6.10
C GLY A 108 20.03 24.25 6.83
N ASP A 109 19.39 25.36 7.18
CA ASP A 109 20.02 26.41 7.97
C ASP A 109 19.90 26.12 9.47
N MET A 110 18.68 25.83 9.94
CA MET A 110 18.42 25.67 11.37
C MET A 110 17.40 24.56 11.66
N TYR A 111 17.65 23.82 12.74
CA TYR A 111 16.70 22.87 13.31
C TYR A 111 16.49 23.12 14.81
N GLY A 112 15.23 23.11 15.27
CA GLY A 112 14.87 23.19 16.69
C GLY A 112 14.75 24.62 17.24
N LEU A 113 15.15 25.64 16.51
CA LEU A 113 15.10 27.05 16.94
C LEU A 113 13.83 27.76 16.46
N TYR A 114 12.71 27.57 17.15
CA TYR A 114 11.39 28.17 16.81
C TYR A 114 10.70 28.91 17.97
N LYS A 115 11.24 28.77 19.20
CA LYS A 115 10.64 29.27 20.46
C LYS A 115 11.26 30.56 20.99
N LEU A 116 11.96 31.34 20.17
CA LEU A 116 12.47 32.62 20.63
C LEU A 116 11.29 33.57 20.94
N PRO A 117 11.27 34.25 22.12
CA PRO A 117 10.32 35.32 22.39
C PRO A 117 10.42 36.40 21.31
N TYR A 118 9.30 37.05 20.96
CA TYR A 118 9.26 38.09 19.93
C TYR A 118 10.30 39.20 20.16
N ASP A 119 10.63 39.47 21.42
CA ASP A 119 11.57 40.52 21.82
C ASP A 119 13.05 40.11 21.80
N ASN A 120 13.39 38.85 21.45
CA ASN A 120 14.78 38.34 21.43
C ASN A 120 15.03 37.46 20.20
N GLN A 121 14.86 38.02 19.01
CA GLN A 121 15.15 37.37 17.73
C GLN A 121 16.49 37.86 17.15
N PHE A 122 17.15 36.99 16.39
CA PHE A 122 18.27 37.38 15.53
C PHE A 122 17.78 38.26 14.37
N LYS A 123 18.63 39.18 13.94
CA LYS A 123 18.51 39.90 12.67
C LYS A 123 19.17 39.05 11.58
N LEU A 124 18.34 38.42 10.76
CA LEU A 124 18.79 37.60 9.63
C LEU A 124 19.30 38.51 8.50
N ILE A 125 20.51 38.24 8.01
CA ILE A 125 21.14 39.06 6.95
C ILE A 125 20.70 38.62 5.55
N HIS A 126 20.23 37.37 5.38
CA HIS A 126 19.80 36.80 4.09
C HIS A 126 18.33 36.35 4.09
N ILE A 127 17.67 36.46 2.92
CA ILE A 127 16.28 36.07 2.68
C ILE A 127 16.26 34.70 2.00
N GLY A 128 15.61 33.71 2.61
CA GLY A 128 15.52 32.33 2.10
C GLY A 128 15.96 31.27 3.11
N LEU A 129 15.42 31.34 4.32
CA LEU A 129 15.79 30.46 5.43
C LEU A 129 15.10 29.10 5.32
N THR A 130 15.87 28.02 5.42
CA THR A 130 15.37 26.66 5.57
C THR A 130 15.44 26.22 7.03
N SER A 131 14.29 26.24 7.72
CA SER A 131 14.25 25.82 9.13
C SER A 131 13.00 25.04 9.50
N THR A 132 13.13 24.18 10.51
CA THR A 132 12.01 23.45 11.10
C THR A 132 12.36 23.01 12.53
N SER A 133 11.47 22.24 13.16
CA SER A 133 11.67 21.66 14.48
C SER A 133 11.12 20.24 14.54
N ASP A 134 11.21 19.62 15.72
CA ASP A 134 10.56 18.35 15.98
C ASP A 134 9.05 18.45 15.73
N ALA A 135 8.46 17.34 15.28
CA ALA A 135 7.04 17.25 14.94
C ALA A 135 6.13 17.74 16.08
N GLN A 136 5.55 18.93 15.90
CA GLN A 136 4.58 19.54 16.81
C GLN A 136 3.14 19.23 16.41
N LYS A 137 2.88 18.98 15.12
CA LYS A 137 1.56 18.66 14.58
C LYS A 137 1.63 17.42 13.69
N ILE A 138 0.58 16.61 13.72
CA ILE A 138 0.32 15.54 12.76
C ILE A 138 -0.92 15.89 11.94
N CYS A 139 -0.90 15.58 10.65
CA CYS A 139 -2.04 15.80 9.76
C CYS A 139 -2.26 14.59 8.86
N SER A 140 -3.51 14.37 8.44
CA SER A 140 -3.80 13.46 7.33
C SER A 140 -3.36 14.10 6.01
N CYS A 141 -2.81 13.30 5.11
CA CYS A 141 -2.30 13.77 3.82
C CYS A 141 -2.76 12.87 2.67
N ASP A 142 -2.71 13.40 1.46
CA ASP A 142 -2.93 12.65 0.22
C ASP A 142 -1.59 12.47 -0.51
N PRO A 143 -1.13 11.21 -0.74
CA PRO A 143 0.14 10.94 -1.40
C PRO A 143 0.18 11.37 -2.86
N HIS A 144 -0.98 11.61 -3.50
CA HIS A 144 -1.06 12.02 -4.90
C HIS A 144 -1.00 13.53 -5.11
N THR A 145 -1.05 14.32 -4.03
CA THR A 145 -0.92 15.78 -4.09
C THR A 145 0.46 16.21 -3.59
N THR A 146 1.19 16.98 -4.41
CA THR A 146 2.49 17.56 -4.05
C THR A 146 2.38 18.65 -2.97
N THR A 147 1.18 19.18 -2.75
CA THR A 147 0.88 20.12 -1.67
C THR A 147 0.26 19.38 -0.50
N SER A 148 1.02 19.21 0.58
CA SER A 148 0.55 18.62 1.83
C SER A 148 -0.53 19.52 2.45
N TYR A 149 -1.78 19.31 2.04
CA TYR A 149 -2.92 20.10 2.47
C TYR A 149 -3.15 19.95 3.98
N LYS A 150 -3.27 21.11 4.65
CA LYS A 150 -3.69 21.29 6.04
C LYS A 150 -5.17 20.91 6.24
N ASN A 151 -5.52 19.63 6.08
CA ASN A 151 -6.82 19.13 6.54
C ASN A 151 -6.72 18.82 8.02
N TYR A 152 -6.70 19.89 8.83
CA TYR A 152 -7.02 19.80 10.24
C TYR A 152 -8.53 19.54 10.34
N GLU A 153 -8.89 18.36 10.83
CA GLU A 153 -10.27 18.04 11.21
C GLU A 153 -11.33 18.08 10.08
N LYS A 154 -11.23 17.16 9.10
CA LYS A 154 -12.48 16.59 8.59
C LYS A 154 -12.70 15.28 9.31
N LYS A 155 -13.78 15.20 10.11
CA LYS A 155 -14.38 13.94 10.57
C LYS A 155 -14.38 12.99 9.38
N ARG A 156 -13.42 12.09 9.33
CA ARG A 156 -13.35 11.11 8.26
C ARG A 156 -14.54 10.18 8.45
N SER A 157 -15.18 9.78 7.35
CA SER A 157 -16.20 8.72 7.42
C SER A 157 -15.59 7.52 8.14
N ASP A 158 -16.38 6.93 9.03
CA ASP A 158 -15.95 5.77 9.81
C ASP A 158 -15.45 4.68 8.85
N GLN A 159 -14.24 4.17 9.06
CA GLN A 159 -13.75 3.06 8.25
C GLN A 159 -14.41 1.77 8.73
N HIS A 160 -14.93 1.00 7.78
CA HIS A 160 -15.43 -0.35 8.03
C HIS A 160 -14.31 -1.34 7.74
N ILE A 161 -13.96 -2.14 8.74
CA ILE A 161 -12.94 -3.19 8.63
C ILE A 161 -13.48 -4.52 9.11
N TYR A 162 -12.82 -5.61 8.74
CA TYR A 162 -13.05 -6.93 9.31
C TYR A 162 -11.97 -7.29 10.34
N PRO A 163 -12.23 -8.23 11.27
CA PRO A 163 -11.24 -8.75 12.18
C PRO A 163 -9.96 -9.19 11.46
N GLY A 164 -8.81 -8.66 11.89
CA GLY A 164 -7.50 -8.95 11.29
C GLY A 164 -7.15 -8.11 10.05
N GLN A 165 -8.05 -7.25 9.58
CA GLN A 165 -7.75 -6.29 8.51
C GLN A 165 -7.00 -5.06 9.05
N ALA A 166 -5.96 -4.63 8.34
CA ALA A 166 -5.19 -3.45 8.69
C ALA A 166 -5.94 -2.15 8.38
N LEU A 167 -5.99 -1.25 9.35
CA LEU A 167 -6.37 0.15 9.16
C LEU A 167 -5.24 0.88 8.44
N LYS A 168 -5.58 1.62 7.38
CA LYS A 168 -4.63 2.32 6.52
C LYS A 168 -4.87 3.83 6.58
N LEU A 169 -3.87 4.58 7.03
CA LEU A 169 -3.94 6.03 7.15
C LEU A 169 -2.67 6.68 6.59
N ASN A 170 -2.83 7.69 5.73
CA ASN A 170 -1.72 8.50 5.26
C ASN A 170 -1.56 9.72 6.17
N VAL A 171 -0.37 9.89 6.76
CA VAL A 171 -0.07 10.98 7.68
C VAL A 171 1.24 11.68 7.33
N ALA A 172 1.32 12.95 7.69
CA ALA A 172 2.52 13.77 7.60
C ALA A 172 2.72 14.55 8.90
N LEU A 173 3.98 14.85 9.21
CA LEU A 173 4.37 15.55 10.43
C LEU A 173 4.86 16.96 10.10
N PHE A 174 4.52 17.90 10.97
CA PHE A 174 4.86 19.31 10.81
C PHE A 174 5.51 19.87 12.07
N GLY A 175 6.67 20.48 11.89
CA GLY A 175 7.35 21.30 12.88
C GLY A 175 7.04 22.78 12.63
N TYR A 176 7.66 23.64 13.42
CA TYR A 176 7.67 25.08 13.20
C TYR A 176 9.04 25.52 12.72
N ASP A 177 9.04 26.34 11.69
CA ASP A 177 10.22 27.11 11.29
C ASP A 177 10.51 28.25 12.28
N TYR A 178 11.61 28.96 12.06
CA TYR A 178 12.01 30.12 12.84
C TYR A 178 10.93 31.22 12.93
N PHE A 179 10.16 31.40 11.87
CA PHE A 179 9.07 32.38 11.79
C PHE A 179 7.73 31.84 12.32
N ARG A 180 7.74 30.66 12.95
CA ARG A 180 6.56 29.95 13.48
C ARG A 180 5.53 29.57 12.42
N SER A 181 5.96 29.46 11.17
CA SER A 181 5.18 28.83 10.11
C SER A 181 5.38 27.31 10.15
N LEU A 182 4.34 26.58 9.74
CA LEU A 182 4.37 25.12 9.71
C LEU A 182 5.16 24.62 8.52
N THR A 183 6.17 23.78 8.79
CA THR A 183 7.01 23.15 7.77
C THR A 183 7.07 21.64 7.99
N SER A 184 7.19 20.87 6.92
CA SER A 184 7.23 19.41 7.02
C SER A 184 8.50 18.96 7.76
N THR A 185 8.37 17.95 8.60
CA THR A 185 9.45 17.39 9.40
C THR A 185 9.21 15.89 9.58
N ASP A 186 10.23 15.15 10.00
CA ASP A 186 10.12 13.74 10.35
C ASP A 186 9.79 13.55 11.84
N GLY A 187 9.48 12.32 12.22
CA GLY A 187 9.28 11.98 13.62
C GLY A 187 8.55 10.67 13.84
N THR A 188 8.35 10.35 15.11
CA THR A 188 7.69 9.10 15.51
C THR A 188 6.21 9.34 15.73
N VAL A 189 5.40 8.61 14.96
CA VAL A 189 3.94 8.51 15.13
C VAL A 189 3.63 7.36 16.07
N GLN A 190 2.78 7.63 17.04
CA GLN A 190 2.33 6.69 18.06
C GLN A 190 0.83 6.49 17.95
N VAL A 191 0.40 5.23 18.01
CA VAL A 191 -0.99 4.81 17.95
C VAL A 191 -1.41 4.33 19.34
N TYR A 192 -2.47 4.93 19.88
CA TYR A 192 -3.01 4.60 21.20
C TYR A 192 -4.42 4.04 21.09
N ASN A 193 -4.79 3.19 22.05
CA ASN A 193 -6.16 2.76 22.21
C ASN A 193 -7.01 3.81 22.96
N SER A 194 -8.30 3.52 23.13
CA SER A 194 -9.24 4.37 23.88
C SER A 194 -8.89 4.54 25.36
N THR A 195 -8.08 3.66 25.95
CA THR A 195 -7.63 3.75 27.35
C THR A 195 -6.27 4.46 27.49
N GLY A 196 -5.66 4.92 26.39
CA GLY A 196 -4.37 5.62 26.39
C GLY A 196 -3.13 4.72 26.37
N ASN A 197 -3.28 3.40 26.19
CA ASN A 197 -2.16 2.47 26.04
C ASN A 197 -1.56 2.58 24.63
N LEU A 198 -0.23 2.62 24.55
CA LEU A 198 0.51 2.59 23.29
C LEU A 198 0.37 1.21 22.63
N LEU A 199 -0.14 1.19 21.40
CA LEU A 199 -0.36 -0.03 20.61
C LEU A 199 0.74 -0.25 19.58
N SER A 200 1.20 0.81 18.93
CA SER A 200 2.23 0.77 17.89
C SER A 200 2.94 2.11 17.80
N GLN A 201 4.18 2.08 17.32
CA GLN A 201 4.95 3.28 17.00
C GLN A 201 5.75 3.08 15.71
N THR A 202 5.76 4.11 14.87
CA THR A 202 6.44 4.07 13.57
C THR A 202 7.09 5.42 13.32
N HIS A 203 8.37 5.41 12.92
CA HIS A 203 9.06 6.62 12.47
C HIS A 203 8.73 6.89 11.00
N ILE A 204 8.33 8.11 10.67
CA ILE A 204 8.00 8.53 9.31
C ILE A 204 8.87 9.71 8.87
N PRO A 205 9.25 9.77 7.58
CA PRO A 205 10.01 10.88 7.02
C PRO A 205 9.20 12.18 6.94
N ASN A 206 9.82 13.25 6.43
CA ASN A 206 9.21 14.55 6.17
C ASN A 206 8.24 14.56 4.96
N THR A 207 7.70 13.42 4.57
CA THR A 207 6.77 13.26 3.45
C THR A 207 5.54 12.48 3.89
N CYS A 208 4.48 12.58 3.08
CA CYS A 208 3.23 11.84 3.32
C CYS A 208 3.50 10.33 3.30
N SER A 209 3.25 9.66 4.42
CA SER A 209 3.58 8.25 4.63
C SER A 209 2.36 7.45 5.05
N LEU A 210 2.24 6.23 4.53
CA LEU A 210 1.21 5.28 4.92
C LEU A 210 1.58 4.60 6.24
N ILE A 211 0.73 4.72 7.24
CA ILE A 211 0.78 3.94 8.47
C ILE A 211 -0.31 2.87 8.46
N GLU A 212 0.04 1.68 8.93
CA GLU A 212 -0.86 0.55 9.02
C GLU A 212 -0.94 0.03 10.46
N TYR A 213 -2.15 -0.25 10.92
CA TYR A 213 -2.37 -0.85 12.24
C TYR A 213 -3.53 -1.85 12.18
N THR A 214 -3.30 -3.07 12.66
CA THR A 214 -4.32 -4.13 12.69
C THR A 214 -4.88 -4.27 14.10
N PRO A 215 -6.14 -3.83 14.36
CA PRO A 215 -6.75 -3.98 15.67
C PRO A 215 -7.00 -5.45 16.00
N LYS A 216 -6.58 -5.90 17.18
CA LYS A 216 -6.93 -7.23 17.73
C LYS A 216 -8.31 -7.21 18.39
N LEU A 217 -9.34 -6.82 17.64
CA LEU A 217 -10.72 -6.74 18.12
C LEU A 217 -11.54 -7.89 17.56
N THR A 218 -12.15 -8.68 18.44
CA THR A 218 -13.05 -9.79 18.08
C THR A 218 -14.52 -9.43 18.20
N GLN A 219 -14.85 -8.30 18.84
CA GLN A 219 -16.21 -7.80 18.97
C GLN A 219 -16.60 -6.99 17.73
N THR A 220 -17.72 -7.35 17.12
CA THR A 220 -18.24 -6.74 15.88
C THR A 220 -19.40 -5.78 16.19
N GLY A 221 -19.63 -4.80 15.31
CA GLY A 221 -20.76 -3.87 15.38
C GLY A 221 -20.56 -2.65 16.30
N TYR A 222 -19.47 -2.59 17.07
CA TYR A 222 -19.17 -1.45 17.93
C TYR A 222 -18.27 -0.43 17.24
N LYS A 223 -18.64 0.85 17.37
CA LYS A 223 -17.79 1.96 16.96
C LYS A 223 -16.65 2.13 17.95
N SER A 224 -15.43 1.95 17.46
CA SER A 224 -14.19 2.13 18.21
C SER A 224 -13.40 3.31 17.64
N TYR A 225 -12.47 3.84 18.43
CA TYR A 225 -11.56 4.89 17.95
C TYR A 225 -10.12 4.65 18.40
N LEU A 226 -9.19 5.12 17.58
CA LEU A 226 -7.76 5.19 17.88
C LEU A 226 -7.35 6.64 17.99
N VAL A 227 -6.34 6.89 18.82
CA VAL A 227 -5.71 8.20 18.95
C VAL A 227 -4.32 8.10 18.36
N ILE A 228 -4.01 8.96 17.40
CA ILE A 228 -2.73 8.98 16.71
C ILE A 228 -2.07 10.32 17.00
N SER A 229 -0.83 10.30 17.48
CA SER A 229 -0.08 11.52 17.81
C SER A 229 1.40 11.39 17.52
N SER A 230 2.10 12.53 17.49
CA SER A 230 3.56 12.56 17.51
C SER A 230 4.07 12.45 18.95
N SER A 231 5.20 11.75 19.13
CA SER A 231 5.84 11.54 20.45
C SER A 231 6.14 12.82 21.24
N ILE A 232 6.41 13.93 20.55
CA ILE A 232 6.82 15.22 21.16
C ILE A 232 5.66 16.24 21.16
N SER A 233 4.51 15.87 20.59
CA SER A 233 3.41 16.81 20.38
C SER A 233 2.62 17.13 21.65
N SER A 234 2.14 18.38 21.74
CA SER A 234 1.19 18.78 22.78
C SER A 234 -0.15 18.04 22.59
N MET A 235 -0.90 17.86 23.68
CA MET A 235 -2.20 17.16 23.71
C MET A 235 -3.21 17.62 22.64
N ASP A 236 -3.03 18.81 22.08
CA ASP A 236 -3.95 19.51 21.19
C ASP A 236 -3.82 19.15 19.69
N THR A 237 -2.99 18.15 19.36
CA THR A 237 -2.65 17.82 17.95
C THR A 237 -2.83 16.34 17.63
N ARG A 238 -3.84 15.72 18.22
CA ARG A 238 -4.16 14.30 18.05
C ARG A 238 -5.14 14.08 16.91
N ILE A 239 -4.92 13.03 16.12
CA ILE A 239 -5.92 12.56 15.16
C ILE A 239 -6.75 11.48 15.84
N ILE A 240 -8.05 11.70 15.94
CA ILE A 240 -9.01 10.68 16.39
C ILE A 240 -9.52 9.95 15.15
N PHE A 241 -9.25 8.66 15.09
CA PHE A 241 -9.61 7.82 13.97
C PHE A 241 -10.72 6.84 14.37
N ASN A 242 -11.93 7.04 13.84
CA ASN A 242 -13.08 6.18 14.12
C ASN A 242 -13.18 5.02 13.12
N PHE A 243 -13.46 3.83 13.64
CA PHE A 243 -13.65 2.63 12.82
C PHE A 243 -14.70 1.69 13.42
N ILE A 244 -15.30 0.86 12.57
CA ILE A 244 -16.30 -0.13 12.92
C ILE A 244 -15.79 -1.49 12.43
N VAL A 245 -15.77 -2.46 13.34
CA VAL A 245 -15.40 -3.85 13.00
C VAL A 245 -16.68 -4.59 12.61
N ASN A 246 -16.79 -4.96 11.34
CA ASN A 246 -17.90 -5.75 10.82
C ASN A 246 -17.66 -7.25 11.05
N GLU A 247 -18.71 -8.06 10.95
CA GLU A 247 -18.57 -9.51 10.92
C GLU A 247 -17.79 -9.99 9.69
N CYS A 248 -17.10 -11.14 9.81
CA CYS A 248 -16.30 -11.66 8.71
C CYS A 248 -17.15 -11.86 7.44
N PRO A 249 -16.63 -11.49 6.26
CA PRO A 249 -17.36 -11.59 5.01
C PRO A 249 -17.54 -13.04 4.56
N ILE A 250 -18.40 -13.28 3.57
CA ILE A 250 -18.65 -14.61 3.01
C ILE A 250 -17.33 -15.21 2.52
N GLY A 251 -17.04 -16.46 2.91
CA GLY A 251 -15.77 -17.13 2.63
C GLY A 251 -14.77 -17.06 3.78
N PHE A 252 -15.04 -16.23 4.78
CA PHE A 252 -14.18 -16.09 5.94
C PHE A 252 -14.91 -16.47 7.23
N ARG A 253 -14.15 -16.90 8.24
CA ARG A 253 -14.63 -17.20 9.59
C ARG A 253 -13.67 -16.60 10.60
N LEU A 254 -14.20 -16.06 11.68
CA LEU A 254 -13.39 -15.55 12.78
C LEU A 254 -12.64 -16.70 13.46
N ASP A 255 -11.32 -16.67 13.42
CA ASP A 255 -10.49 -17.47 14.30
C ASP A 255 -10.32 -16.72 15.63
N LYS A 256 -10.92 -17.26 16.69
CA LYS A 256 -10.86 -16.67 18.04
C LYS A 256 -9.45 -16.70 18.62
N SER A 257 -8.59 -17.63 18.20
CA SER A 257 -7.22 -17.75 18.70
C SER A 257 -6.30 -16.68 18.09
N GLN A 258 -6.48 -16.39 16.79
CA GLN A 258 -5.69 -15.38 16.08
C GLN A 258 -6.31 -13.97 16.14
N GLY A 259 -7.61 -13.88 16.41
CA GLY A 259 -8.36 -12.61 16.39
C GLY A 259 -8.53 -12.05 14.98
N SER A 260 -8.49 -12.92 13.96
CA SER A 260 -8.49 -12.58 12.54
C SER A 260 -9.49 -13.43 11.77
N CYS A 261 -10.05 -12.89 10.69
CA CYS A 261 -10.86 -13.66 9.76
C CYS A 261 -9.97 -14.55 8.88
N THR A 262 -10.06 -15.87 9.07
CA THR A 262 -9.37 -16.89 8.26
C THR A 262 -10.34 -17.50 7.25
N CYS A 263 -9.85 -18.38 6.35
CA CYS A 263 -10.73 -19.14 5.46
C CYS A 263 -11.85 -19.86 6.24
N SER A 264 -13.06 -19.85 5.69
CA SER A 264 -14.18 -20.62 6.23
C SER A 264 -13.91 -22.12 6.12
N GLN A 265 -14.63 -22.93 6.90
CA GLN A 265 -14.46 -24.38 6.88
C GLN A 265 -14.73 -24.99 5.49
N SER A 266 -15.66 -24.44 4.72
CA SER A 266 -15.96 -24.87 3.34
C SER A 266 -14.80 -24.62 2.37
N LEU A 267 -13.88 -23.70 2.70
CA LEU A 267 -12.72 -23.35 1.89
C LEU A 267 -11.41 -23.91 2.43
N SER A 268 -11.41 -24.44 3.66
CA SER A 268 -10.21 -24.93 4.35
C SER A 268 -9.72 -26.27 3.76
N ARG A 269 -9.10 -26.22 2.57
CA ARG A 269 -8.33 -27.32 1.95
C ARG A 269 -6.85 -26.93 1.92
N GLU A 270 -5.94 -27.91 1.85
CA GLU A 270 -4.47 -27.69 1.87
C GLU A 270 -3.97 -26.70 0.80
N ASN A 271 -4.68 -26.58 -0.32
CA ASN A 271 -4.28 -25.74 -1.46
C ASN A 271 -5.00 -24.39 -1.54
N VAL A 272 -5.69 -23.94 -0.49
CA VAL A 272 -6.46 -22.68 -0.49
C VAL A 272 -5.97 -21.75 0.62
N THR A 273 -5.68 -20.50 0.25
CA THR A 273 -5.30 -19.43 1.18
C THR A 273 -6.22 -18.22 1.00
N CYS A 274 -6.54 -17.54 2.10
CA CYS A 274 -7.42 -16.37 2.09
C CYS A 274 -6.71 -15.19 2.75
N ASP A 275 -6.76 -14.02 2.12
CA ASP A 275 -6.22 -12.76 2.63
C ASP A 275 -7.35 -11.77 2.89
N ILE A 276 -7.57 -11.44 4.17
CA ILE A 276 -8.61 -10.52 4.62
C ILE A 276 -8.34 -9.06 4.22
N ASN A 277 -7.07 -8.66 4.01
CA ASN A 277 -6.74 -7.28 3.67
C ASN A 277 -7.20 -6.92 2.26
N THR A 278 -7.11 -7.88 1.34
CA THR A 278 -7.47 -7.72 -0.07
C THR A 278 -8.82 -8.36 -0.43
N LEU A 279 -9.37 -9.17 0.47
CA LEU A 279 -10.51 -10.08 0.24
C LEU A 279 -10.23 -11.10 -0.87
N ASN A 280 -8.95 -11.41 -1.09
CA ASN A 280 -8.54 -12.34 -2.12
C ASN A 280 -8.51 -13.76 -1.57
N ILE A 281 -8.94 -14.70 -2.42
CA ILE A 281 -8.82 -16.14 -2.21
C ILE A 281 -7.86 -16.64 -3.27
N THR A 282 -6.84 -17.39 -2.85
CA THR A 282 -5.89 -18.03 -3.76
C THR A 282 -6.04 -19.52 -3.64
N HIS A 283 -6.16 -20.22 -4.75
CA HIS A 283 -6.10 -21.68 -4.76
C HIS A 283 -5.08 -22.19 -5.77
N ASN A 284 -4.57 -23.39 -5.50
CA ASN A 284 -3.68 -24.11 -6.41
C ASN A 284 -4.31 -25.42 -6.87
N GLY A 285 -4.15 -25.73 -8.16
CA GLY A 285 -4.69 -26.92 -8.79
C GLY A 285 -6.12 -26.78 -9.31
N LEU A 286 -6.67 -27.92 -9.73
CA LEU A 286 -7.95 -28.07 -10.42
C LEU A 286 -9.15 -27.93 -9.49
N LEU A 287 -9.35 -26.72 -9.02
CA LEU A 287 -10.43 -26.39 -8.09
C LEU A 287 -11.25 -25.26 -8.69
N TRP A 288 -12.55 -25.27 -8.40
CA TRP A 288 -13.40 -24.12 -8.62
C TRP A 288 -14.11 -23.76 -7.33
N ILE A 289 -13.98 -22.50 -6.95
CA ILE A 289 -14.62 -21.93 -5.77
C ILE A 289 -15.61 -20.87 -6.22
N GLY A 290 -16.85 -20.95 -5.73
CA GLY A 290 -17.83 -19.91 -5.95
C GLY A 290 -19.00 -20.03 -5.00
N THR A 291 -20.07 -19.30 -5.30
CA THR A 291 -21.27 -19.29 -4.45
C THR A 291 -22.47 -19.84 -5.20
N TYR A 292 -23.39 -20.44 -4.46
CA TYR A 292 -24.70 -20.79 -4.99
C TYR A 292 -25.58 -19.55 -5.04
N HIS A 293 -26.11 -19.22 -6.22
CA HIS A 293 -26.95 -18.05 -6.42
C HIS A 293 -28.25 -18.20 -5.62
N THR A 294 -28.46 -17.33 -4.63
CA THR A 294 -29.77 -17.10 -4.03
C THR A 294 -30.50 -15.99 -4.80
N THR A 295 -31.81 -15.84 -4.64
CA THR A 295 -32.63 -14.85 -5.36
C THR A 295 -32.26 -13.38 -5.09
N THR A 296 -31.35 -13.11 -4.17
CA THR A 296 -30.82 -11.77 -3.85
C THR A 296 -29.51 -11.49 -4.59
N PRO A 297 -29.27 -10.25 -5.04
CA PRO A 297 -28.00 -9.88 -5.65
C PRO A 297 -26.82 -10.18 -4.70
N PHE A 298 -25.87 -10.96 -5.19
CA PHE A 298 -24.71 -11.43 -4.42
C PHE A 298 -23.73 -10.28 -4.15
N ASN A 299 -23.30 -10.12 -2.90
CA ASN A 299 -22.24 -9.20 -2.51
C ASN A 299 -21.29 -9.89 -1.53
N ALA A 300 -20.09 -10.25 -1.99
CA ALA A 300 -19.09 -10.91 -1.17
C ALA A 300 -18.60 -10.07 0.03
N ASN A 301 -18.79 -8.75 0.00
CA ASN A 301 -18.42 -7.86 1.09
C ASN A 301 -19.49 -7.80 2.20
N ALA A 302 -20.69 -8.34 1.95
CA ALA A 302 -21.75 -8.40 2.93
C ALA A 302 -21.68 -9.71 3.72
N THR A 303 -22.09 -9.67 4.98
CA THR A 303 -22.36 -10.89 5.74
C THR A 303 -23.68 -11.48 5.24
N ASN A 304 -23.66 -12.70 4.71
CA ASN A 304 -24.88 -13.41 4.37
C ASN A 304 -24.82 -14.84 4.94
N PRO A 305 -25.55 -15.14 6.02
CA PRO A 305 -25.54 -16.46 6.64
C PRO A 305 -26.14 -17.55 5.74
N ASN A 306 -26.86 -17.17 4.68
CA ASN A 306 -27.50 -18.11 3.75
C ASN A 306 -26.68 -18.34 2.47
N ALA A 307 -25.50 -17.73 2.34
CA ALA A 307 -24.65 -17.94 1.18
C ALA A 307 -23.93 -19.29 1.29
N CYS A 308 -24.27 -20.22 0.40
CA CYS A 308 -23.59 -21.50 0.29
C CYS A 308 -22.37 -21.36 -0.63
N ILE A 309 -21.21 -21.75 -0.10
CA ILE A 309 -19.95 -21.77 -0.87
C ILE A 309 -19.77 -23.16 -1.45
N ILE A 310 -19.54 -23.20 -2.76
CA ILE A 310 -19.24 -24.40 -3.51
C ILE A 310 -17.74 -24.42 -3.72
N ASN A 311 -17.11 -25.52 -3.31
CA ASN A 311 -15.68 -25.75 -3.44
C ASN A 311 -15.49 -27.17 -3.98
N GLU A 312 -15.34 -27.27 -5.30
CA GLU A 312 -15.43 -28.54 -6.03
C GLU A 312 -14.23 -28.71 -6.96
N ASP A 313 -13.88 -29.97 -7.20
CA ASP A 313 -12.81 -30.29 -8.13
C ASP A 313 -13.28 -30.00 -9.56
N CYS A 314 -12.46 -29.25 -10.30
CA CYS A 314 -12.79 -28.75 -11.62
C CYS A 314 -11.78 -29.26 -12.64
N LEU A 315 -12.14 -30.37 -13.29
CA LEU A 315 -11.26 -31.04 -14.25
C LEU A 315 -11.18 -30.32 -15.60
N LEU A 316 -12.24 -29.61 -15.99
CA LEU A 316 -12.39 -29.00 -17.30
C LEU A 316 -12.35 -27.47 -17.21
N TYR A 317 -11.49 -26.85 -18.01
CA TYR A 317 -11.40 -25.38 -18.20
C TYR A 317 -11.13 -24.52 -16.95
N CYS A 318 -10.81 -25.12 -15.81
CA CYS A 318 -10.22 -24.39 -14.70
C CYS A 318 -8.70 -24.26 -14.86
N SER A 319 -8.15 -23.14 -14.39
CA SER A 319 -6.71 -22.92 -14.41
C SER A 319 -6.00 -23.93 -13.51
N PRO A 320 -4.98 -24.65 -14.02
CA PRO A 320 -4.18 -25.55 -13.21
C PRO A 320 -3.10 -24.83 -12.38
N ASN A 321 -2.81 -23.57 -12.71
CA ASN A 321 -1.82 -22.74 -12.04
C ASN A 321 -2.45 -22.02 -10.83
N PRO A 322 -1.65 -21.53 -9.87
CA PRO A 322 -2.15 -20.70 -8.78
C PRO A 322 -2.96 -19.51 -9.31
N VAL A 323 -4.22 -19.40 -8.88
CA VAL A 323 -5.10 -18.28 -9.23
C VAL A 323 -5.49 -17.53 -7.96
N THR A 324 -5.35 -16.21 -8.00
CA THR A 324 -5.87 -15.30 -6.99
C THR A 324 -7.09 -14.59 -7.53
N PHE A 325 -8.22 -14.70 -6.83
CA PHE A 325 -9.48 -14.12 -7.25
C PHE A 325 -10.27 -13.56 -6.07
N LYS A 326 -11.31 -12.79 -6.38
CA LYS A 326 -12.31 -12.34 -5.41
C LYS A 326 -13.59 -13.12 -5.61
N LEU A 327 -14.34 -13.38 -4.54
CA LEU A 327 -15.58 -14.15 -4.62
C LEU A 327 -16.67 -13.46 -5.48
N ASN A 328 -16.55 -12.14 -5.71
CA ASN A 328 -17.38 -11.40 -6.68
C ASN A 328 -17.00 -11.64 -8.16
N HIS A 329 -15.81 -12.17 -8.44
CA HIS A 329 -15.23 -12.34 -9.78
C HIS A 329 -14.68 -13.76 -9.95
N THR A 330 -15.57 -14.75 -9.83
CA THR A 330 -15.22 -16.18 -9.89
C THR A 330 -14.69 -16.63 -11.25
N ASP A 331 -15.01 -15.90 -12.32
CA ASP A 331 -14.61 -16.24 -13.70
C ASP A 331 -13.09 -16.21 -13.94
N THR A 332 -12.36 -15.49 -13.10
CA THR A 332 -10.88 -15.43 -13.17
C THR A 332 -10.20 -16.78 -12.91
N GLN A 333 -10.93 -17.76 -12.35
CA GLN A 333 -10.47 -19.14 -12.15
C GLN A 333 -10.50 -19.98 -13.45
N CYS A 334 -11.10 -19.47 -14.51
CA CYS A 334 -11.35 -20.18 -15.76
C CYS A 334 -10.37 -19.82 -16.88
N VAL A 335 -10.21 -20.73 -17.85
CA VAL A 335 -9.45 -20.51 -19.10
C VAL A 335 -10.38 -20.43 -20.32
N ASP A 336 -9.85 -20.06 -21.49
CA ASP A 336 -10.57 -20.01 -22.77
C ASP A 336 -11.86 -19.14 -22.77
N ASN A 337 -11.84 -18.02 -22.04
CA ASN A 337 -12.99 -17.10 -21.86
C ASN A 337 -14.25 -17.79 -21.34
N ARG A 338 -14.08 -18.91 -20.63
CA ARG A 338 -15.16 -19.53 -19.86
C ARG A 338 -15.32 -18.82 -18.52
N GLY A 339 -16.47 -19.02 -17.90
CA GLY A 339 -16.83 -18.42 -16.63
C GLY A 339 -17.99 -19.17 -15.99
N HIS A 340 -18.64 -18.50 -15.04
CA HIS A 340 -19.73 -19.02 -14.23
C HIS A 340 -19.33 -20.30 -13.47
N ARG A 341 -20.34 -21.08 -13.07
CA ARG A 341 -20.18 -22.28 -12.25
C ARG A 341 -19.28 -23.29 -12.94
N MET A 342 -18.17 -23.64 -12.27
CA MET A 342 -17.18 -24.61 -12.74
C MET A 342 -16.68 -24.36 -14.17
N CYS A 343 -16.63 -23.09 -14.60
CA CYS A 343 -16.20 -22.73 -15.96
C CYS A 343 -17.06 -23.40 -17.07
N GLY A 344 -18.33 -23.68 -16.75
CA GLY A 344 -19.23 -24.45 -17.60
C GLY A 344 -19.75 -23.67 -18.82
N SER A 345 -19.81 -22.35 -18.74
CA SER A 345 -20.36 -21.48 -19.80
C SER A 345 -19.38 -20.41 -20.24
N CYS A 346 -19.70 -19.74 -21.35
CA CYS A 346 -18.97 -18.56 -21.79
C CYS A 346 -19.28 -17.35 -20.91
N THR A 347 -18.30 -16.46 -20.76
CA THR A 347 -18.52 -15.15 -20.13
C THR A 347 -19.45 -14.28 -20.99
N GLU A 348 -20.01 -13.24 -20.39
CA GLU A 348 -20.91 -12.32 -21.09
C GLU A 348 -20.24 -11.72 -22.34
N GLY A 349 -20.98 -11.70 -23.46
CA GLY A 349 -20.47 -11.22 -24.76
C GLY A 349 -19.65 -12.25 -25.54
N TYR A 350 -19.44 -13.45 -25.01
CA TYR A 350 -18.78 -14.56 -25.69
C TYR A 350 -19.79 -15.68 -25.97
N SER A 351 -19.54 -16.43 -27.05
CA SER A 351 -20.28 -17.64 -27.39
C SER A 351 -19.32 -18.77 -27.74
N LEU A 352 -19.83 -20.00 -27.78
CA LEU A 352 -19.06 -21.15 -28.24
C LEU A 352 -18.68 -20.95 -29.71
N LEU A 353 -17.40 -21.13 -30.00
CA LEU A 353 -16.91 -21.15 -31.37
C LEU A 353 -17.42 -22.42 -32.07
N MET A 354 -17.73 -22.30 -33.36
CA MET A 354 -18.25 -23.42 -34.13
C MET A 354 -17.17 -24.50 -34.28
N GLY A 355 -17.48 -25.73 -33.83
CA GLY A 355 -16.49 -26.80 -33.84
C GLY A 355 -15.31 -26.50 -32.91
N SER A 356 -15.58 -25.95 -31.73
CA SER A 356 -14.64 -25.89 -30.61
C SER A 356 -15.40 -25.74 -29.28
N ASN A 357 -14.77 -26.16 -28.18
CA ASN A 357 -15.30 -25.91 -26.84
C ASN A 357 -14.80 -24.59 -26.22
N LYS A 358 -14.08 -23.78 -26.99
CA LYS A 358 -13.58 -22.47 -26.57
C LYS A 358 -14.62 -21.38 -26.77
N CYS A 359 -14.58 -20.37 -25.92
CA CYS A 359 -15.46 -19.21 -26.02
C CYS A 359 -14.75 -18.06 -26.75
N GLY A 360 -15.43 -17.50 -27.75
CA GLY A 360 -14.93 -16.40 -28.58
C GLY A 360 -16.02 -15.39 -28.90
N GLN A 361 -15.62 -14.24 -29.43
CA GLN A 361 -16.57 -13.20 -29.86
C GLN A 361 -17.02 -13.47 -31.29
N CYS A 362 -18.33 -13.57 -31.50
CA CYS A 362 -18.91 -13.79 -32.83
C CYS A 362 -19.10 -12.44 -33.55
N HIS A 363 -18.17 -12.06 -34.43
CA HIS A 363 -18.11 -10.70 -34.98
C HIS A 363 -18.61 -10.49 -36.42
N ASN A 364 -19.21 -11.47 -37.12
CA ASN A 364 -19.64 -11.25 -38.51
C ASN A 364 -20.88 -12.06 -38.95
N ASN A 365 -22.01 -11.38 -39.14
CA ASN A 365 -23.26 -11.98 -39.65
C ASN A 365 -23.11 -12.59 -41.05
N TYR A 366 -22.32 -11.98 -41.95
CA TYR A 366 -22.11 -12.48 -43.30
C TYR A 366 -21.31 -13.79 -43.33
N MET A 367 -20.27 -13.89 -42.49
CA MET A 367 -19.47 -15.11 -42.35
C MET A 367 -20.32 -16.24 -41.76
N MET A 368 -21.18 -15.95 -40.77
CA MET A 368 -22.10 -16.95 -40.21
C MET A 368 -23.02 -17.55 -41.29
N ILE A 369 -23.61 -16.72 -42.15
CA ILE A 369 -24.49 -17.18 -43.25
C ILE A 369 -23.71 -18.04 -44.26
N ALA A 370 -22.50 -17.63 -44.62
CA ALA A 370 -21.63 -18.39 -45.51
C ALA A 370 -21.28 -19.78 -44.93
N TRP A 371 -20.97 -19.85 -43.63
CA TRP A 371 -20.73 -21.11 -42.94
C TRP A 371 -21.97 -22.02 -42.93
N ILE A 372 -23.15 -21.48 -42.62
CA ILE A 372 -24.40 -22.26 -42.63
C ILE A 372 -24.66 -22.88 -44.00
N ALA A 373 -24.49 -22.09 -45.08
CA ALA A 373 -24.66 -22.59 -46.44
C ALA A 373 -23.65 -23.69 -46.79
N LEU A 374 -22.38 -23.52 -46.40
CA LEU A 374 -21.34 -24.53 -46.59
C LEU A 374 -21.68 -25.85 -45.88
N PHE A 375 -22.05 -25.80 -44.60
CA PHE A 375 -22.38 -26.99 -43.82
C PHE A 375 -23.64 -27.69 -44.32
N ALA A 376 -24.63 -26.94 -44.83
CA ALA A 376 -25.82 -27.52 -45.45
C ALA A 376 -25.47 -28.33 -46.70
N VAL A 377 -24.62 -27.79 -47.59
CA VAL A 377 -24.16 -28.49 -48.80
C VAL A 377 -23.31 -29.71 -48.44
N MET A 378 -22.36 -29.55 -47.51
CA MET A 378 -21.49 -30.64 -47.07
C MET A 378 -22.28 -31.76 -46.38
N GLY A 379 -23.31 -31.43 -45.60
CA GLY A 379 -24.19 -32.43 -44.97
C GLY A 379 -24.92 -33.29 -46.00
N VAL A 380 -25.47 -32.68 -47.05
CA VAL A 380 -26.15 -33.42 -48.14
C VAL A 380 -25.15 -34.30 -48.90
N LEU A 381 -23.96 -33.79 -49.22
CA LEU A 381 -22.91 -34.56 -49.88
C LEU A 381 -22.46 -35.76 -49.03
N LEU A 382 -22.32 -35.57 -47.71
CA LEU A 382 -21.97 -36.63 -46.77
C LEU A 382 -23.05 -37.73 -46.76
N VAL A 383 -24.33 -37.37 -46.76
CA VAL A 383 -25.43 -38.35 -46.82
C VAL A 383 -25.41 -39.14 -48.13
N VAL A 384 -25.22 -38.47 -49.27
CA VAL A 384 -25.10 -39.15 -50.59
C VAL A 384 -23.90 -40.10 -50.60
N LEU A 385 -22.76 -39.69 -50.04
CA LEU A 385 -21.57 -40.53 -49.92
C LEU A 385 -21.82 -41.77 -49.05
N LEU A 386 -22.47 -41.61 -47.89
CA LEU A 386 -22.80 -42.72 -47.00
C LEU A 386 -23.73 -43.75 -47.67
N ILE A 387 -24.71 -43.28 -48.45
CA ILE A 387 -25.61 -44.14 -49.23
C ILE A 387 -24.83 -44.87 -50.34
N ALA A 388 -23.99 -44.16 -51.09
CA ALA A 388 -23.18 -44.74 -52.17
C ALA A 388 -22.19 -45.81 -51.67
N LEU A 389 -21.64 -45.62 -50.46
CA LEU A 389 -20.71 -46.56 -49.81
C LEU A 389 -21.42 -47.62 -48.95
N ASN A 390 -22.76 -47.58 -48.86
CA ASN A 390 -23.57 -48.48 -48.04
C ASN A 390 -23.12 -48.55 -46.56
N LEU A 391 -22.68 -47.42 -46.01
CA LEU A 391 -22.21 -47.29 -44.63
C LEU A 391 -23.38 -46.89 -43.71
N THR A 392 -23.57 -47.63 -42.63
CA THR A 392 -24.56 -47.31 -41.59
C THR A 392 -23.88 -46.70 -40.37
N VAL A 393 -24.25 -45.46 -40.03
CA VAL A 393 -23.66 -44.74 -38.87
C VAL A 393 -24.19 -45.27 -37.53
N SER A 394 -25.37 -45.90 -37.54
CA SER A 394 -26.06 -46.38 -36.35
C SER A 394 -25.65 -47.78 -35.87
N VAL A 395 -24.95 -48.57 -36.69
CA VAL A 395 -24.63 -49.98 -36.39
C VAL A 395 -23.17 -50.28 -36.76
N GLY A 396 -22.44 -50.97 -35.87
CA GLY A 396 -21.08 -51.45 -36.13
C GLY A 396 -19.95 -50.60 -35.52
N THR A 397 -18.74 -50.78 -36.03
CA THR A 397 -17.50 -50.19 -35.49
C THR A 397 -17.43 -48.66 -35.62
N LEU A 398 -18.15 -48.08 -36.58
CA LEU A 398 -18.16 -46.64 -36.85
C LEU A 398 -18.86 -45.85 -35.73
N ASN A 399 -19.94 -46.38 -35.16
CA ASN A 399 -20.62 -45.79 -34.01
C ASN A 399 -19.71 -45.77 -32.77
N GLY A 400 -18.97 -46.87 -32.53
CA GLY A 400 -17.98 -46.96 -31.46
C GLY A 400 -16.84 -45.96 -31.62
N LEU A 401 -16.33 -45.79 -32.85
CA LEU A 401 -15.28 -44.81 -33.17
C LEU A 401 -15.76 -43.37 -32.92
N LEU A 402 -16.97 -43.02 -33.37
CA LEU A 402 -17.56 -41.69 -33.15
C LEU A 402 -17.78 -41.41 -31.65
N PHE A 403 -18.30 -42.38 -30.91
CA PHE A 403 -18.48 -42.25 -29.47
C PHE A 403 -17.14 -42.02 -28.76
N TYR A 404 -16.12 -42.81 -29.10
CA TYR A 404 -14.78 -42.67 -28.51
C TYR A 404 -14.14 -41.32 -28.87
N ALA A 405 -14.22 -40.90 -30.13
CA ALA A 405 -13.71 -39.60 -30.57
C ALA A 405 -14.36 -38.44 -29.81
N ASN A 406 -15.68 -38.49 -29.59
CA ASN A 406 -16.41 -37.47 -28.82
C ASN A 406 -15.95 -37.41 -27.35
N ILE A 407 -15.75 -38.57 -26.72
CA ILE A 407 -15.26 -38.64 -25.33
C ILE A 407 -13.84 -38.07 -25.21
N VAL A 408 -12.93 -38.47 -26.10
CA VAL A 408 -11.54 -37.97 -26.08
C VAL A 408 -11.49 -36.46 -26.28
N LYS A 409 -12.36 -35.93 -27.14
CA LYS A 409 -12.42 -34.49 -27.41
C LYS A 409 -13.02 -33.69 -26.26
N LEU A 410 -14.07 -34.20 -25.61
CA LEU A 410 -14.65 -33.55 -24.42
C LEU A 410 -13.61 -33.40 -23.29
N TYR A 411 -12.78 -34.42 -23.10
CA TYR A 411 -11.72 -34.46 -22.10
C TYR A 411 -10.34 -34.04 -22.66
N GLU A 412 -10.30 -33.38 -23.82
CA GLU A 412 -9.07 -32.84 -24.40
C GLU A 412 -8.27 -31.98 -23.39
N PRO A 413 -8.89 -31.10 -22.58
CA PRO A 413 -8.16 -30.33 -21.56
C PRO A 413 -7.51 -31.18 -20.47
N VAL A 414 -7.88 -32.45 -20.31
CA VAL A 414 -7.29 -33.41 -19.37
C VAL A 414 -6.25 -34.26 -20.07
N PHE A 415 -6.55 -34.77 -21.26
CA PHE A 415 -5.66 -35.67 -22.03
C PHE A 415 -4.50 -34.95 -22.72
N SER A 416 -4.69 -33.71 -23.16
CA SER A 416 -3.72 -32.95 -23.97
C SER A 416 -2.79 -32.03 -23.15
N ARG A 417 -2.79 -32.13 -21.80
CA ARG A 417 -2.00 -31.25 -20.90
C ARG A 417 -0.50 -31.33 -21.06
N LYS A 418 0.02 -32.43 -21.63
CA LYS A 418 1.43 -32.59 -21.98
C LYS A 418 1.51 -32.92 -23.47
N GLY A 419 1.82 -31.91 -24.28
CA GLY A 419 2.20 -32.05 -25.68
C GLY A 419 1.39 -33.09 -26.46
N ALA A 420 0.12 -32.76 -26.76
CA ALA A 420 -0.66 -33.59 -27.68
C ALA A 420 0.07 -33.71 -29.02
N LEU A 421 0.12 -34.92 -29.57
CA LEU A 421 0.53 -35.16 -30.96
C LEU A 421 -0.45 -34.39 -31.87
N PRO A 422 -0.01 -33.29 -32.54
CA PRO A 422 -0.92 -32.39 -33.25
C PRO A 422 -1.70 -33.09 -34.37
N VAL A 423 -1.16 -34.18 -34.89
CA VAL A 423 -1.81 -35.01 -35.92
C VAL A 423 -3.01 -35.78 -35.34
N LEU A 424 -2.91 -36.31 -34.13
CA LEU A 424 -3.98 -37.11 -33.53
C LEU A 424 -5.15 -36.22 -33.09
N SER A 425 -4.87 -35.03 -32.56
CA SER A 425 -5.94 -34.08 -32.23
C SER A 425 -6.69 -33.63 -33.48
N GLN A 426 -5.99 -33.41 -34.59
CA GLN A 426 -6.60 -33.02 -35.87
C GLN A 426 -7.53 -34.11 -36.43
N VAL A 427 -7.09 -35.37 -36.38
CA VAL A 427 -7.89 -36.52 -36.84
C VAL A 427 -9.15 -36.69 -35.98
N ILE A 428 -9.03 -36.57 -34.66
CA ILE A 428 -10.17 -36.63 -33.74
C ILE A 428 -11.12 -35.46 -33.96
N SER A 429 -10.58 -34.26 -34.23
CA SER A 429 -11.36 -33.07 -34.60
C SER A 429 -12.21 -33.34 -35.84
N TRP A 430 -11.61 -33.87 -36.92
CA TRP A 430 -12.34 -34.17 -38.15
C TRP A 430 -13.43 -35.23 -37.98
N ILE A 431 -13.16 -36.27 -37.19
CA ILE A 431 -14.14 -37.33 -36.89
C ILE A 431 -15.35 -36.75 -36.12
N ASN A 432 -15.11 -35.80 -35.21
CA ASN A 432 -16.18 -35.12 -34.48
C ASN A 432 -16.81 -33.94 -35.23
N LEU A 433 -16.43 -33.70 -36.49
CA LEU A 433 -16.82 -32.52 -37.27
C LEU A 433 -16.47 -31.19 -36.58
N ASP A 434 -15.42 -31.23 -35.75
CA ASP A 434 -14.87 -30.12 -35.00
C ASP A 434 -13.81 -29.43 -35.87
N PHE A 435 -14.27 -28.64 -36.85
CA PHE A 435 -13.39 -28.03 -37.86
C PHE A 435 -12.66 -26.77 -37.39
N GLY A 436 -12.85 -26.37 -36.12
CA GLY A 436 -12.09 -25.35 -35.40
C GLY A 436 -11.63 -24.14 -36.20
N PHE A 437 -12.38 -23.04 -36.13
CA PHE A 437 -11.92 -21.69 -36.50
C PHE A 437 -11.97 -20.74 -35.31
#